data_AF-A0A1F5E282-F1
#
_entry.id   AF-A0A1F5E282-F1
#
_cell.length_a   1.000
_cell.length_b   1.000
_cell.length_c   1.000
_cell.angle_alpha   90.00
_cell.angle_beta   90.00
_cell.angle_gamma   90.00
#
_symmetry.space_group_name_H-M   'P 1'
#
loop_
_entity.id
_entity.type
_entity.pdbx_description
1 polymer ?
#
loop_
_entity_poly.entity_id
_entity_poly.type
_entity_poly.pdbx_seq_one_letter_code
_entity_poly.pdbx_strand_id
1 'polypeptide(L)' 'MMTDPIADLLTRIKNAAMVKHVKLSLPYSKRKEELVKLLVKTGHLGSYAVTGEKTKRRLAISKLNLE' A
#
# COMPACT_ATOMS: atom_id res chain seq x y z
N MET A 1 18.43 -10.86 5.17
CA MET A 1 18.44 -9.40 5.45
C MET A 1 17.22 -8.76 4.82
N MET A 2 16.44 -7.95 5.56
CA MET A 2 15.40 -7.09 4.98
C MET A 2 16.01 -5.75 4.63
N THR A 3 16.35 -5.54 3.36
CA THR A 3 17.20 -4.41 2.94
C THR A 3 16.44 -3.10 2.82
N ASP A 4 15.13 -3.07 2.52
CA ASP A 4 14.39 -1.81 2.59
C ASP A 4 12.86 -2.04 2.64
N PRO A 5 12.15 -1.51 3.67
CA PRO A 5 10.71 -1.68 3.80
C PRO A 5 9.86 -0.87 2.80
N ILE A 6 10.45 0.09 2.07
CA ILE A 6 9.79 0.83 0.98
C ILE A 6 9.92 0.03 -0.33
N ALA A 7 11.09 -0.56 -0.59
CA ALA A 7 11.28 -1.45 -1.74
C ALA A 7 10.38 -2.69 -1.68
N ASP A 8 10.21 -3.28 -0.49
CA ASP A 8 9.23 -4.35 -0.26
C ASP A 8 7.80 -3.89 -0.58
N LEU A 9 7.43 -2.69 -0.12
CA LEU A 9 6.12 -2.09 -0.39
C LEU A 9 5.87 -1.90 -1.88
N LEU A 10 6.80 -1.27 -2.60
CA LEU A 10 6.70 -1.02 -4.03
C LEU A 10 6.59 -2.33 -4.82
N THR A 11 7.38 -3.33 -4.44
CA THR A 11 7.33 -4.68 -5.03
C THR A 11 5.94 -5.31 -4.84
N ARG A 12 5.39 -5.24 -3.63
CA ARG A 12 4.04 -5.77 -3.34
C ARG A 12 2.94 -5.01 -4.11
N ILE A 13 3.05 -3.69 -4.22
CA ILE A 13 2.11 -2.88 -5.02
C ILE A 13 2.20 -3.26 -6.50
N LYS A 14 3.41 -3.38 -7.06
CA LYS A 14 3.63 -3.80 -8.45
C LYS A 14 3.06 -5.19 -8.72
N ASN A 15 3.28 -6.16 -7.82
CA ASN A 15 2.71 -7.49 -7.94
C ASN A 15 1.17 -7.47 -7.84
N ALA A 16 0.61 -6.70 -6.91
CA ALA A 16 -0.85 -6.54 -6.79
C ALA A 16 -1.47 -5.92 -8.06
N ALA A 17 -0.80 -4.92 -8.64
CA ALA A 17 -1.15 -4.32 -9.92
C ALA A 17 -1.13 -5.35 -11.06
N MET A 18 -0.05 -6.12 -11.18
CA MET A 18 0.11 -7.13 -12.24
C MET A 18 -0.94 -8.24 -12.17
N VAL A 19 -1.32 -8.69 -10.97
CA VAL A 19 -2.33 -9.75 -10.79
C VAL A 19 -3.77 -9.18 -10.80
N LYS A 20 -3.94 -7.88 -11.09
CA LYS A 20 -5.23 -7.15 -10.96
C LYS A 20 -5.89 -7.36 -9.59
N HIS A 21 -5.09 -7.68 -8.57
CA HIS A 21 -5.57 -7.93 -7.23
C HIS A 21 -5.77 -6.60 -6.52
N VAL A 22 -7.04 -6.29 -6.30
CA VAL A 22 -7.53 -5.00 -5.85
C VAL A 22 -7.27 -4.77 -4.34
N LYS A 23 -6.79 -5.79 -3.59
CA LYS A 23 -6.67 -5.77 -2.12
C LYS A 23 -5.28 -6.16 -1.63
N LEU A 24 -4.64 -5.28 -0.87
CA LEU A 24 -3.30 -5.51 -0.29
C LEU A 24 -3.26 -5.05 1.17
N SER A 25 -2.75 -5.89 2.07
CA SER A 25 -2.64 -5.61 3.51
C SER A 25 -1.18 -5.64 3.97
N LEU A 26 -0.79 -4.60 4.69
CA LEU A 26 0.57 -4.33 5.14
C LEU A 26 0.55 -3.89 6.60
N PRO A 27 1.65 -4.06 7.36
CA PRO A 27 1.81 -3.32 8.61
C PRO A 27 1.94 -1.82 8.32
N TYR A 28 1.20 -1.01 9.09
CA TYR A 28 1.21 0.44 9.00
C TYR A 28 2.59 1.00 9.31
N SER A 29 2.98 2.01 8.56
CA SER A 29 4.13 2.85 8.87
C SER A 29 3.88 4.22 8.27
N LYS A 30 4.27 5.28 8.98
CA LYS A 30 4.05 6.66 8.53
C LYS A 30 4.58 6.90 7.10
N ARG A 31 5.80 6.42 6.81
CA ARG A 31 6.42 6.50 5.48
C ARG A 31 5.63 5.77 4.39
N LYS A 32 5.06 4.60 4.70
CA LYS A 32 4.27 3.78 3.75
C LYS A 32 2.93 4.44 3.45
N GLU A 33 2.31 5.04 4.46
CA GLU A 33 1.07 5.81 4.30
C GLU A 33 1.29 7.03 3.41
N GLU A 34 2.37 7.80 3.62
CA GLU A 34 2.69 8.94 2.76
C GLU A 34 2.88 8.54 1.29
N LEU A 35 3.58 7.43 1.05
CA LEU A 35 3.77 6.90 -0.32
C LEU A 35 2.44 6.48 -0.96
N VAL A 36 1.61 5.73 -0.22
CA VAL A 36 0.29 5.30 -0.70
C VAL A 36 -0.63 6.49 -0.94
N LYS A 37 -0.58 7.51 -0.08
CA LYS A 37 -1.31 8.77 -0.26
C LYS A 37 -0.89 9.50 -1.53
N LEU A 38 0.42 9.55 -1.82
CA LEU A 38 0.93 10.13 -3.06
C LEU A 38 0.43 9.35 -4.28
N LEU A 39 0.50 8.02 -4.24
CA LEU A 39 0.03 7.13 -5.30
C LEU A 39 -1.50 7.24 -5.54
N VAL A 40 -2.28 7.46 -4.48
CA VAL A 40 -3.72 7.77 -4.62
C VAL A 40 -3.92 9.13 -5.27
N LYS A 41 -3.14 10.13 -4.85
CA LYS A 41 -3.21 11.49 -5.42
C LYS A 41 -2.83 11.53 -6.90
N THR A 42 -1.87 10.72 -7.33
CA THR A 42 -1.47 10.60 -8.74
C THR A 42 -2.37 9.66 -9.54
N GLY A 43 -3.45 9.13 -8.95
CA GLY A 43 -4.44 8.29 -9.64
C GLY A 43 -4.03 6.83 -9.85
N HIS A 44 -2.87 6.40 -9.34
CA HIS A 44 -2.38 5.02 -9.49
C HIS A 44 -3.07 4.05 -8.52
N LEU A 45 -3.51 4.56 -7.36
CA LEU A 45 -4.30 3.84 -6.36
C LEU A 45 -5.65 4.52 -6.18
N GLY A 46 -6.72 3.75 -5.95
CA GLY A 46 -8.06 4.32 -5.77
C GLY A 46 -8.38 4.69 -4.32
N SER A 47 -8.10 3.80 -3.35
CA SER A 47 -8.35 4.08 -1.94
C SER A 47 -7.56 3.17 -1.01
N TYR A 48 -7.17 3.74 0.13
CA TYR A 48 -6.56 3.04 1.24
C TYR A 48 -7.33 3.29 2.54
N ALA A 49 -7.28 2.32 3.45
CA ALA A 49 -7.82 2.41 4.79
C ALA A 49 -6.73 1.98 5.79
N VAL A 50 -6.66 2.67 6.91
CA VAL A 50 -5.82 2.25 8.04
C VAL A 50 -6.71 1.57 9.06
N THR A 51 -6.47 0.30 9.33
CA THR A 51 -7.25 -0.49 10.28
C THR A 51 -6.36 -1.00 11.41
N GLY A 52 -6.79 -0.84 12.65
CA GLY A 52 -6.11 -1.39 13.84
C GLY A 52 -5.82 -0.39 14.95
N GLU A 53 -5.71 -0.91 16.18
CA GLU A 53 -5.50 -0.12 17.40
C GLU A 53 -4.02 -0.09 17.85
N LYS A 54 -3.59 1.10 18.29
CA LYS A 54 -2.29 1.45 18.91
C LYS A 54 -1.04 0.87 18.23
N THR A 55 -0.75 -0.42 18.43
CA THR A 55 0.51 -1.07 18.03
C THR A 55 0.39 -1.97 16.78
N LYS A 56 -0.83 -2.35 16.38
CA LYS A 56 -1.09 -3.24 15.22
C LYS A 56 -1.87 -2.54 14.11
N ARG A 57 -1.53 -1.29 13.81
CA ARG A 57 -2.11 -0.61 12.66
C ARG A 57 -1.69 -1.34 11.39
N ARG A 58 -2.63 -1.55 10.48
CA ARG A 58 -2.43 -2.16 9.16
C ARG A 58 -2.93 -1.20 8.10
N LEU A 59 -2.20 -1.11 7.01
CA LEU A 59 -2.59 -0.36 5.82
C LEU A 59 -3.22 -1.34 4.85
N ALA A 60 -4.52 -1.17 4.59
CA ALA A 60 -5.29 -1.94 3.64
C ALA A 60 -5.57 -1.08 2.41
N ILE A 61 -5.05 -1.49 1.26
CA ILE A 61 -5.29 -0.85 -0.03
C ILE A 61 -6.38 -1.63 -0.72
N SER A 62 -7.44 -0.96 -1.15
CA SER A 62 -8.69 -1.61 -1.61
C SER A 62 -9.01 -1.34 -3.07
N LYS A 63 -8.22 -0.53 -3.78
CA LYS A 63 -8.39 -0.26 -5.22
C LYS A 63 -7.07 0.15 -5.86
N LEU A 64 -6.69 -0.53 -6.94
CA LEU A 64 -5.62 -0.12 -7.86
C LEU A 64 -6.29 0.34 -9.15
N ASN A 65 -5.97 1.56 -9.58
CA ASN A 65 -6.43 2.09 -10.85
C ASN A 65 -5.18 2.21 -11.72
N LEU A 66 -4.81 1.12 -12.37
CA LEU A 66 -3.87 1.19 -13.48
C LEU A 66 -4.70 1.21 -14.74
N GLU A 67 -4.78 2.40 -15.32
CA GLU A 67 -5.26 2.62 -16.68
C GLU A 67 -4.25 2.07 -17.70
#